data_AF-A0A5C5WB22-F1
#
_entry.id   AF-A0A5C5WB22-F1
#
_cell.length_a   1.000
_cell.length_b   1.000
_cell.length_c   1.000
_cell.angle_alpha   90.00
_cell.angle_beta   90.00
_cell.angle_gamma   90.00
#
_symmetry.space_group_name_H-M   'P 1'
#
loop_
_entity.id
_entity.type
_entity.pdbx_description
1 polymer ?
#
loop_
_entity_poly.entity_id
_entity_poly.type
_entity_poly.pdbx_seq_one_letter_code
_entity_poly.pdbx_strand_id
1 'polypeptide(L)'
;MIDRDRIYIELLRNGLLVLRQAIEHRDFDWAFAEVEFLHNLPTLIGELNEERHAYFKDQECELYDSRIAKLKCERARRNPKVFYADLLEELRNTRHPT
;
A
#
# COMPACT_ATOMS: atom_id res chain seq x y z
N MET A 1 -2.05 -1.28 -18.91
CA MET A 1 -0.72 -0.77 -18.50
C MET A 1 -0.79 0.57 -17.79
N ILE A 2 -1.45 1.61 -18.34
CA ILE A 2 -1.45 2.97 -17.74
C ILE A 2 -2.19 3.07 -16.39
N ASP A 3 -3.25 2.28 -16.17
CA ASP A 3 -4.06 2.38 -14.94
C ASP A 3 -3.32 1.89 -13.68
N ARG A 4 -2.45 0.87 -13.80
CA ARG A 4 -1.76 0.28 -12.65
C ARG A 4 -0.65 1.17 -12.10
N ASP A 5 0.15 1.75 -12.98
CA ASP A 5 1.20 2.71 -12.59
C ASP A 5 0.60 3.93 -11.90
N ARG A 6 -0.55 4.42 -12.40
CA ARG A 6 -1.31 5.49 -11.75
C ARG A 6 -1.71 5.10 -10.32
N ILE A 7 -2.22 3.88 -10.12
CA ILE A 7 -2.58 3.39 -8.79
C ILE A 7 -1.35 3.33 -7.86
N TYR A 8 -0.20 2.82 -8.34
CA TYR A 8 1.02 2.77 -7.53
C TYR A 8 1.53 4.15 -7.14
N ILE A 9 1.46 5.12 -8.05
CA ILE A 9 1.82 6.51 -7.77
C ILE A 9 0.89 7.12 -6.71
N GLU A 10 -0.41 6.88 -6.80
CA GLU A 10 -1.37 7.37 -5.80
C GLU A 10 -1.21 6.66 -4.44
N LEU A 11 -0.91 5.36 -4.42
CA LEU A 11 -0.57 4.64 -3.19
C LEU A 11 0.68 5.23 -2.53
N LEU A 12 1.73 5.53 -3.31
CA LEU A 12 2.94 6.21 -2.80
C LEU A 12 2.63 7.59 -2.24
N ARG A 13 1.86 8.40 -2.99
CA ARG A 13 1.47 9.74 -2.56
C ARG A 13 0.71 9.71 -1.24
N ASN A 14 -0.31 8.84 -1.15
CA ASN A 14 -1.10 8.67 0.07
C ASN A 14 -0.24 8.14 1.20
N GLY A 15 0.66 7.19 0.93
CA GLY A 15 1.50 6.60 1.95
C GLY A 15 2.55 7.51 2.53
N LEU A 16 3.09 8.44 1.76
CA LEU A 16 3.95 9.48 2.31
C LEU A 16 3.18 10.40 3.28
N LEU A 17 1.90 10.68 3.02
CA LEU A 17 1.05 11.45 3.94
C LEU A 17 0.76 10.65 5.22
N VAL A 18 0.47 9.36 5.09
CA VAL A 18 0.19 8.45 6.20
C VAL A 18 1.45 8.27 7.08
N LEU A 19 2.60 8.04 6.46
CA LEU A 19 3.89 7.93 7.14
C LEU A 19 4.23 9.20 7.92
N ARG A 20 4.00 10.38 7.32
CA ARG A 20 4.17 11.67 8.02
C ARG A 20 3.30 11.72 9.28
N GLN A 21 2.02 11.34 9.19
CA GLN A 21 1.13 11.31 10.34
C GLN A 21 1.61 10.32 11.41
N ALA A 22 2.08 9.13 11.03
CA ALA A 22 2.62 8.16 11.98
C ALA A 22 3.81 8.73 12.76
N ILE A 23 4.74 9.39 12.06
CA ILE A 23 5.92 10.04 12.65
C ILE A 23 5.52 11.19 13.58
N GLU A 24 4.60 12.05 13.15
CA GLU A 24 4.10 13.18 13.97
C GLU A 24 3.48 12.72 15.30
N HIS A 25 2.84 11.55 15.29
CA HIS A 25 2.25 10.94 16.48
C HIS A 25 3.22 10.04 17.27
N ARG A 26 4.48 9.92 16.82
CA ARG A 26 5.51 9.03 17.39
C ARG A 26 5.07 7.56 17.42
N ASP A 27 4.22 7.16 16.48
CA ASP A 27 3.75 5.78 16.33
C ASP A 27 4.68 5.04 15.37
N PHE A 28 5.83 4.62 15.91
CA PHE A 28 6.90 4.01 15.10
C PHE A 28 6.52 2.63 14.56
N ASP A 29 5.66 1.89 15.25
CA ASP A 29 5.14 0.61 14.75
C ASP A 29 4.29 0.83 13.49
N TRP A 30 3.46 1.87 13.49
CA TRP A 30 2.71 2.28 12.30
C TRP A 30 3.65 2.78 11.20
N ALA A 31 4.59 3.67 11.52
CA ALA A 31 5.54 4.20 10.54
C ALA A 31 6.34 3.07 9.87
N PHE A 32 6.76 2.07 10.64
CA PHE A 32 7.47 0.91 10.12
C PHE A 32 6.59 0.07 9.17
N ALA A 33 5.32 -0.16 9.53
CA ALA A 33 4.38 -0.86 8.66
C ALA A 33 4.16 -0.12 7.32
N GLU A 34 4.09 1.21 7.33
CA GLU A 34 4.00 2.01 6.10
C GLU A 34 5.27 1.92 5.25
N VAL A 35 6.45 2.07 5.85
CA VAL A 35 7.72 1.99 5.10
C VAL A 35 7.84 0.64 4.39
N GLU A 36 7.55 -0.45 5.11
CA GLU A 36 7.59 -1.79 4.55
C GLU A 36 6.56 -2.00 3.44
N PHE A 37 5.39 -1.37 3.49
CA PHE A 37 4.43 -1.47 2.38
C PHE A 37 4.85 -0.65 1.16
N LEU A 38 5.41 0.54 1.40
CA LEU A 38 5.70 1.51 0.34
C LEU A 38 7.03 1.23 -0.38
N HIS A 39 8.00 0.56 0.25
CA HIS A 39 9.35 0.44 -0.32
C HIS A 39 9.39 -0.28 -1.69
N ASN A 40 8.45 -1.21 -1.92
CA ASN A 40 8.39 -2.00 -3.15
C ASN A 40 7.70 -1.25 -4.30
N LEU A 41 6.75 -0.34 -4.00
CA LEU A 41 5.93 0.35 -4.99
C LEU A 41 6.71 1.08 -6.09
N PRO A 42 7.81 1.82 -5.82
CA PRO A 42 8.56 2.52 -6.86
C PRO A 42 9.11 1.57 -7.92
N THR A 43 9.45 0.34 -7.53
CA THR A 43 10.02 -0.67 -8.43
C THR A 43 8.97 -1.39 -9.29
N LEU A 44 7.69 -1.13 -9.03
CA LEU A 44 6.56 -1.68 -9.80
C LEU A 44 6.05 -0.67 -10.85
N ILE A 45 6.49 0.58 -10.81
CA ILE A 45 6.08 1.58 -11.81
C ILE A 45 6.80 1.29 -13.14
N GLY A 46 6.02 1.08 -14.20
CA GLY A 46 6.55 0.73 -15.52
C GLY A 46 7.12 -0.70 -15.59
N GLU A 47 6.90 -1.52 -14.56
CA GLU A 47 7.26 -2.92 -14.56
C GLU A 47 6.35 -3.72 -15.52
N LEU A 48 6.96 -4.65 -16.25
CA LEU A 48 6.32 -5.51 -17.25
C LEU A 48 6.14 -6.95 -16.75
N ASN A 49 6.85 -7.34 -15.70
CA ASN A 49 6.72 -8.64 -15.08
C ASN A 49 5.42 -8.74 -14.27
N GLU A 50 4.40 -9.32 -14.88
CA GLU A 50 3.07 -9.55 -14.27
C GLU A 50 3.12 -10.38 -12.98
N GLU A 51 4.11 -11.26 -12.79
CA GLU A 51 4.26 -12.03 -11.55
C GLU A 51 4.63 -11.12 -10.37
N ARG A 52 5.44 -10.07 -10.60
CA ARG A 52 5.77 -9.08 -9.56
C ARG A 52 4.53 -8.29 -9.14
N HIS A 53 3.65 -7.98 -10.09
CA HIS A 53 2.39 -7.29 -9.81
C HIS A 53 1.40 -8.19 -9.06
N ALA A 54 1.29 -9.46 -9.46
CA ALA A 54 0.48 -10.45 -8.75
C ALA A 54 1.01 -10.66 -7.32
N TYR A 55 2.32 -10.80 -7.15
CA TYR A 55 2.95 -10.92 -5.84
C TYR A 55 2.64 -9.73 -4.94
N PHE A 56 2.79 -8.49 -5.43
CA PHE A 56 2.45 -7.31 -4.65
C PHE A 56 0.97 -7.29 -4.24
N LYS A 57 0.08 -7.60 -5.19
CA LYS A 57 -1.37 -7.59 -4.98
C LYS A 57 -1.83 -8.63 -3.96
N ASP A 58 -1.28 -9.83 -4.03
CA ASP A 58 -1.77 -10.97 -3.26
C ASP A 58 -1.00 -11.15 -1.95
N GLN A 59 0.31 -10.88 -1.92
CA GLN A 59 1.14 -11.12 -0.72
C GLN A 59 1.41 -9.84 0.07
N GLU A 60 1.93 -8.79 -0.58
CA GLU A 60 2.34 -7.57 0.13
C GLU A 60 1.13 -6.83 0.71
N CYS A 61 0.00 -6.79 0.00
CA CYS A 61 -1.23 -6.19 0.50
C CYS A 61 -1.80 -6.95 1.70
N GLU A 62 -1.83 -8.29 1.67
CA GLU A 62 -2.28 -9.11 2.81
C GLU A 62 -1.35 -8.97 4.02
N LEU A 63 -0.04 -8.94 3.78
CA LEU A 63 0.95 -8.73 4.83
C LEU A 63 0.76 -7.37 5.51
N TYR A 64 0.51 -6.32 4.71
CA TYR A 64 0.22 -5.00 5.23
C TYR A 64 -1.07 -4.97 6.07
N ASP A 65 -2.17 -5.56 5.58
CA ASP A 65 -3.42 -5.67 6.33
C ASP A 65 -3.22 -6.39 7.68
N SER A 66 -2.45 -7.49 7.68
CA SER A 66 -2.09 -8.25 8.89
C SER A 66 -1.25 -7.44 9.87
N ARG A 67 -0.32 -6.60 9.39
CA ARG A 67 0.51 -5.73 10.22
C ARG A 67 -0.34 -4.61 10.84
N ILE A 68 -1.15 -3.92 10.04
CA ILE A 68 -2.04 -2.86 10.51
C ILE A 68 -3.02 -3.39 11.56
N ALA A 69 -3.63 -4.57 11.36
CA ALA A 69 -4.58 -5.16 12.29
C ALA A 69 -4.00 -5.40 13.71
N LYS A 70 -2.68 -5.58 13.83
CA LYS A 70 -1.97 -5.82 15.09
C LYS A 70 -1.57 -4.53 15.83
N LEU A 71 -1.70 -3.38 15.20
CA LEU A 71 -1.35 -2.10 15.82
C LEU A 71 -2.30 -1.78 16.98
N LYS A 72 -1.75 -1.34 18.11
CA LYS A 72 -2.54 -0.94 19.29
C LYS A 72 -3.33 0.35 19.03
N CYS A 73 -2.74 1.26 18.27
CA CYS A 73 -3.31 2.54 17.93
C CYS A 73 -4.55 2.37 17.03
N GLU A 74 -5.71 2.77 17.53
CA GLU A 74 -6.96 2.68 16.76
C GLU A 74 -6.95 3.58 15.52
N ARG A 75 -6.32 4.75 15.61
CA ARG A 75 -6.13 5.62 14.44
C ARG A 75 -5.33 4.92 13.36
N ALA A 76 -4.23 4.26 13.72
CA ALA A 76 -3.41 3.51 12.77
C ALA A 76 -4.17 2.33 12.13
N ARG A 77 -5.12 1.72 12.85
CA ARG A 77 -5.99 0.66 12.30
C ARG A 77 -7.10 1.16 11.37
N ARG A 78 -7.55 2.41 11.53
CA ARG A 78 -8.64 3.00 10.72
C ARG A 78 -8.12 3.76 9.49
N ASN A 79 -7.00 4.47 9.61
CA ASN A 79 -6.50 5.36 8.57
C ASN A 79 -6.17 4.66 7.24
N PRO A 80 -5.45 3.53 7.20
CA PRO A 80 -5.12 2.85 5.94
C PRO A 80 -6.35 2.47 5.10
N LYS A 81 -7.46 2.11 5.77
CA LYS A 81 -8.74 1.83 5.10
C LYS A 81 -9.38 3.07 4.47
N VAL A 82 -9.04 4.26 4.94
CA VAL A 82 -9.51 5.53 4.36
C VAL A 82 -8.62 5.96 3.19
N PHE A 83 -7.30 5.72 3.27
CA PHE A 83 -6.35 6.22 2.28
C PHE A 83 -6.06 5.25 1.13
N TYR A 84 -6.26 3.94 1.33
CA TYR A 84 -5.89 2.92 0.35
C TYR A 84 -7.03 2.03 -0.14
N ALA A 85 -8.18 1.98 0.54
CA ALA A 85 -9.21 0.98 0.22
C ALA A 85 -9.67 1.04 -1.24
N ASP A 86 -10.04 2.21 -1.74
CA ASP A 86 -10.51 2.38 -3.11
C ASP A 86 -9.42 2.03 -4.13
N LEU A 87 -8.17 2.43 -3.86
CA LEU A 87 -7.02 2.16 -4.73
C LEU A 87 -6.67 0.67 -4.77
N LEU A 88 -6.74 -0.02 -3.63
CA LEU A 88 -6.47 -1.46 -3.54
C LEU A 88 -7.61 -2.27 -4.15
N GLU A 89 -8.86 -1.84 -4.02
CA GLU A 89 -9.98 -2.45 -4.71
C GLU A 89 -9.86 -2.27 -6.22
N GLU A 90 -9.51 -1.07 -6.69
CA GLU A 90 -9.24 -0.81 -8.10
C GLU A 90 -8.09 -1.71 -8.61
N LEU A 91 -6.99 -1.80 -7.86
CA LEU A 91 -5.86 -2.66 -8.19
C LEU A 91 -6.28 -4.14 -8.29
N ARG A 92 -7.11 -4.63 -7.37
CA ARG A 92 -7.64 -6.00 -7.39
C ARG A 92 -8.50 -6.28 -8.63
N ASN A 93 -9.19 -5.26 -9.11
CA ASN A 93 -10.05 -5.34 -10.29
C ASN A 93 -9.30 -5.14 -11.62
N THR A 94 -8.04 -4.71 -11.60
CA THR A 94 -7.23 -4.66 -12.83
C THR A 94 -7.01 -6.08 -13.37
N ARG A 95 -7.54 -6.34 -14.58
CA ARG A 95 -7.40 -7.65 -15.25
C ARG A 95 -5.94 -7.91 -15.59
N HIS A 96 -5.48 -9.13 -15.31
CA HIS A 96 -4.22 -9.62 -15.87
C HIS A 96 -4.35 -9.68 -17.40
N PRO A 97 -3.43 -9.07 -18.17
CA PRO A 97 -3.39 -9.30 -19.60
C PRO A 97 -3.13 -10.79 -19.84
N THR A 98 -4.08 -11.44 -20.50
CA THR A 98 -3.97 -12.83 -21.01
C THR A 98 -2.96 -12.93 -22.13
#